data_AF-A0A3G1KWM2-F1
#
_entry.id   AF-A0A3G1KWM2-F1
#
_cell.length_a   1.000
_cell.length_b   1.000
_cell.length_c   1.000
_cell.angle_alpha   90.00
_cell.angle_beta   90.00
_cell.angle_gamma   90.00
#
_symmetry.space_group_name_H-M   'P 1'
#
loop_
_entity.id
_entity.type
_entity.pdbx_description
1 polymer ?
#
loop_
_entity_poly.entity_id
_entity_poly.type
_entity_poly.pdbx_seq_one_letter_code
_entity_poly.pdbx_strand_id
1 'polypeptide(L)'
;MSMKVDDFAVEVEFLVGNVFHCGRFGFGGVADADFIKKRMYTAMACALASYYRVADFLKQQAIEEFLDKYNYYSDKRMEEIIEKKGECEVETIIKDFRELILELS
;
A
#
# COMPACT_ATOMS: atom_id res chain seq x y z
N MET A 1 -9.46 -11.50 15.05
CA MET A 1 -8.85 -10.90 13.83
C MET A 1 -9.54 -11.58 12.66
N SER A 2 -10.13 -10.83 11.72
CA SER A 2 -10.86 -11.43 10.58
C SER A 2 -9.85 -12.02 9.61
N MET A 3 -10.06 -13.25 9.16
CA MET A 3 -9.16 -13.93 8.20
C MET A 3 -8.88 -13.08 6.96
N LYS A 4 -9.87 -12.30 6.49
CA LYS A 4 -9.72 -11.42 5.32
C LYS A 4 -8.77 -10.25 5.52
N VAL A 5 -8.67 -9.69 6.73
CA VAL A 5 -7.74 -8.59 7.02
C VAL A 5 -6.30 -9.07 6.89
N ASP A 6 -6.04 -10.29 7.37
CA ASP A 6 -4.73 -10.92 7.25
C ASP A 6 -4.40 -11.21 5.78
N ASP A 7 -5.36 -11.71 4.99
CA ASP A 7 -5.17 -11.95 3.55
C ASP A 7 -4.80 -10.66 2.80
N PHE A 8 -5.53 -9.56 3.01
CA PHE A 8 -5.22 -8.28 2.38
C PHE A 8 -3.85 -7.73 2.79
N ALA A 9 -3.49 -7.86 4.07
CA ALA A 9 -2.20 -7.37 4.56
C ALA A 9 -1.03 -8.17 3.97
N VAL A 10 -1.18 -9.49 3.82
CA VAL A 10 -0.18 -10.35 3.16
C VAL A 10 -0.04 -10.02 1.68
N GLU A 11 -1.15 -9.70 1.00
CA GLU A 11 -1.09 -9.27 -0.41
C GLU A 11 -0.28 -7.97 -0.56
N VAL A 12 -0.53 -6.97 0.29
CA VAL A 12 0.24 -5.73 0.28
C VAL A 12 1.69 -5.97 0.69
N GLU A 13 1.96 -6.85 1.66
CA GLU A 13 3.33 -7.23 2.05
C GLU A 13 4.10 -7.78 0.85
N PHE A 14 3.48 -8.64 0.05
CA PHE A 14 4.08 -9.18 -1.16
C PHE A 14 4.38 -8.08 -2.19
N LEU A 15 3.44 -7.16 -2.44
CA LEU A 15 3.65 -6.04 -3.37
C LEU A 15 4.80 -5.13 -2.90
N VAL A 16 4.78 -4.70 -1.64
CA VAL A 16 5.82 -3.84 -1.04
C VAL A 16 7.18 -4.55 -1.03
N GLY A 17 7.21 -5.84 -0.69
CA GLY A 17 8.42 -6.65 -0.71
C GLY A 17 9.04 -6.74 -2.11
N ASN A 18 8.22 -6.86 -3.15
CA ASN A 18 8.70 -6.87 -4.53
C ASN A 18 9.30 -5.52 -4.94
N VAL A 19 8.67 -4.40 -4.56
CA VAL A 19 9.18 -3.04 -4.84
C VAL A 19 10.56 -2.83 -4.22
N PHE A 20 10.75 -3.25 -2.97
CA PHE A 20 12.02 -3.09 -2.26
C PHE A 20 13.02 -4.24 -2.50
N HIS A 21 12.66 -5.25 -3.28
CA HIS A 21 13.42 -6.49 -3.44
C HIS A 21 13.83 -7.13 -2.10
N CYS A 22 12.89 -7.21 -1.16
CA CYS A 22 13.13 -7.73 0.19
C CYS A 22 12.13 -8.81 0.59
N GLY A 23 12.53 -9.64 1.55
CA GLY A 23 11.64 -10.59 2.21
C GLY A 23 10.81 -9.96 3.34
N ARG A 24 10.14 -10.82 4.11
CA ARG A 24 9.37 -10.44 5.31
C ARG A 24 10.21 -9.64 6.29
N PHE A 25 9.59 -8.67 6.95
CA PHE A 25 10.23 -7.70 7.85
C PHE A 25 11.27 -6.79 7.16
N GLY A 26 11.32 -6.77 5.84
CA GLY A 26 12.22 -5.93 5.06
C GLY A 26 11.90 -4.44 5.14
N PHE A 27 12.80 -3.62 4.59
CA PHE A 27 12.73 -2.14 4.60
C PHE A 27 12.30 -1.57 5.96
N GLY A 28 13.11 -1.83 7.01
CA GLY A 28 12.85 -1.30 8.36
C GLY A 28 11.55 -1.81 9.01
N GLY A 29 11.02 -2.96 8.55
CA GLY A 29 9.77 -3.53 9.04
C GLY A 29 8.51 -3.00 8.35
N VAL A 30 8.64 -2.28 7.23
CA VAL A 30 7.50 -1.81 6.43
C VAL A 30 6.89 -2.94 5.59
N ALA A 31 7.74 -3.84 5.07
CA ALA A 31 7.30 -5.07 4.39
C ALA A 31 6.94 -6.14 5.43
N ASP A 32 5.92 -5.87 6.22
CA ASP A 32 5.41 -6.75 7.28
C ASP A 32 3.88 -6.60 7.40
N ALA A 33 3.16 -7.72 7.35
CA ALA A 33 1.70 -7.71 7.40
C ALA A 33 1.14 -7.08 8.68
N ASP A 34 1.80 -7.24 9.84
CA ASP A 34 1.33 -6.64 11.09
C ASP A 34 1.49 -5.12 11.11
N PHE A 35 2.56 -4.60 10.49
CA PHE A 35 2.72 -3.18 10.23
C PHE A 35 1.65 -2.67 9.25
N ILE A 36 1.46 -3.37 8.14
CA ILE A 36 0.50 -3.01 7.08
C ILE A 36 -0.93 -2.95 7.60
N LYS A 37 -1.37 -3.92 8.42
CA LYS A 37 -2.70 -3.87 9.07
C LYS A 37 -2.93 -2.56 9.83
N LYS A 38 -1.87 -2.00 10.42
CA LYS A 38 -1.95 -0.77 11.22
C LYS A 38 -1.74 0.50 10.39
N ARG A 39 -0.95 0.41 9.32
CA ARG A 39 -0.39 1.55 8.57
C ARG A 39 -0.27 1.25 7.07
N MET A 40 -1.33 0.71 6.46
CA MET A 40 -1.36 0.30 5.05
C MET A 40 -0.97 1.45 4.11
N TYR A 41 -1.58 2.63 4.29
CA TYR A 41 -1.27 3.81 3.51
C TYR A 41 0.22 4.18 3.59
N THR A 42 0.80 4.14 4.79
CA THR A 42 2.21 4.47 4.99
C THR A 42 3.12 3.47 4.27
N ALA A 43 2.81 2.17 4.33
CA ALA A 43 3.59 1.16 3.63
C ALA A 43 3.57 1.36 2.11
N MET A 44 2.38 1.65 1.55
CA MET A 44 2.22 1.97 0.13
C MET A 44 2.98 3.26 -0.23
N ALA A 45 2.87 4.32 0.56
CA ALA A 45 3.58 5.57 0.33
C ALA A 45 5.10 5.40 0.36
N CYS A 46 5.64 4.60 1.28
CA CYS A 46 7.05 4.26 1.31
C CYS A 46 7.50 3.55 0.02
N ALA A 47 6.71 2.58 -0.47
CA ALA A 47 7.00 1.87 -1.71
C ALA A 47 6.94 2.82 -2.93
N LEU A 48 5.94 3.69 -3.02
CA LEU A 48 5.85 4.66 -4.11
C LEU A 48 6.99 5.70 -4.09
N ALA A 49 7.46 6.09 -2.90
CA ALA A 49 8.58 7.02 -2.76
C ALA A 49 9.88 6.51 -3.40
N SER A 50 10.11 5.19 -3.46
CA SER A 50 11.30 4.65 -4.15
C SER A 50 11.24 4.85 -5.66
N TYR A 51 10.04 4.83 -6.24
CA TYR A 51 9.82 5.15 -7.65
C TYR A 51 9.84 6.66 -7.91
N TYR A 52 9.22 7.46 -7.04
CA TYR A 52 9.07 8.91 -7.22
C TYR A 52 10.40 9.62 -7.51
N ARG A 53 11.48 9.21 -6.82
CA ARG A 53 12.83 9.78 -6.99
C ARG A 53 13.39 9.66 -8.42
N VAL A 54 13.00 8.62 -9.15
CA VAL A 54 13.54 8.29 -10.49
C VAL A 54 12.50 8.39 -11.60
N ALA A 55 11.24 8.64 -11.25
CA ALA A 55 10.12 8.76 -12.15
C ALA A 55 10.19 10.02 -13.02
N ASP A 56 9.64 9.95 -14.23
CA ASP A 56 9.35 11.13 -15.04
C ASP A 56 8.13 11.89 -14.49
N PHE A 57 7.83 13.06 -15.08
CA PHE A 57 6.74 13.92 -14.62
C PHE A 57 5.37 13.21 -14.59
N LEU A 58 5.06 12.39 -15.60
CA LEU A 58 3.76 11.72 -15.68
C LEU A 58 3.64 10.64 -14.59
N LYS A 59 4.72 9.88 -14.36
CA LYS A 59 4.79 8.88 -13.29
C LYS A 59 4.75 9.52 -11.90
N GLN A 60 5.41 10.67 -11.70
CA GLN A 60 5.35 11.42 -10.44
C GLN A 60 3.93 11.90 -10.16
N GLN A 61 3.25 12.43 -11.18
CA GLN A 61 1.86 12.87 -11.05
C GLN A 61 0.93 11.69 -10.69
N ALA A 62 1.08 10.53 -11.33
CA ALA A 62 0.28 9.35 -11.00
C ALA A 62 0.48 8.88 -9.54
N ILE A 63 1.72 8.98 -9.02
CA ILE A 63 2.01 8.71 -7.61
C ILE A 63 1.30 9.71 -6.70
N GLU A 64 1.40 11.01 -7.00
CA GLU A 64 0.74 12.07 -6.21
C GLU A 64 -0.78 11.91 -6.20
N GLU A 65 -1.38 11.62 -7.35
CA GLU A 65 -2.81 11.36 -7.48
C GLU A 65 -3.28 10.18 -6.62
N PHE A 66 -2.51 9.08 -6.59
CA PHE A 66 -2.81 7.95 -5.71
C PHE A 66 -2.71 8.33 -4.23
N LEU A 67 -1.64 9.02 -3.83
CA LEU A 67 -1.42 9.44 -2.45
C LEU A 67 -2.53 10.39 -1.99
N ASP A 68 -2.89 11.38 -2.80
CA ASP A 68 -3.94 12.34 -2.48
C ASP A 68 -5.32 11.66 -2.41
N LYS A 69 -5.62 10.74 -3.34
CA LYS A 69 -6.86 9.96 -3.36
C LYS A 69 -7.08 9.19 -2.05
N TYR A 70 -6.02 8.64 -1.47
CA TYR A 70 -6.11 7.76 -0.30
C TYR A 70 -5.57 8.35 1.01
N ASN A 71 -5.17 9.63 1.02
CA ASN A 71 -4.59 10.32 2.18
C ASN A 71 -5.51 10.29 3.42
N TYR A 72 -6.83 10.26 3.23
CA TYR A 72 -7.79 10.10 4.34
C TYR A 72 -7.54 8.85 5.20
N TYR A 73 -6.91 7.81 4.64
CA TYR A 73 -6.59 6.56 5.33
C TYR A 73 -5.20 6.55 6.00
N SER A 74 -4.47 7.66 5.97
CA SER A 74 -3.08 7.75 6.46
C SER A 74 -2.89 7.39 7.94
N ASP A 75 -3.89 7.66 8.78
CA ASP A 75 -3.88 7.35 10.21
C ASP A 75 -4.75 6.12 10.58
N LYS A 76 -5.41 5.49 9.61
CA LYS A 76 -6.38 4.42 9.81
C LYS A 76 -5.76 3.03 9.70
N ARG A 77 -6.24 2.13 10.56
CA ARG A 77 -5.99 0.69 10.41
C ARG A 77 -6.91 0.07 9.36
N MET A 78 -6.51 -1.04 8.76
CA MET A 78 -7.34 -1.75 7.77
C MET A 78 -8.69 -2.15 8.36
N GLU A 79 -8.72 -2.60 9.61
CA GLU A 79 -9.98 -2.95 10.28
C GLU A 79 -10.94 -1.76 10.37
N GLU A 80 -10.43 -0.56 10.67
CA GLU A 80 -11.25 0.66 10.74
C GLU A 80 -11.81 1.07 9.37
N ILE A 81 -11.04 0.85 8.30
CA ILE A 81 -11.49 1.10 6.93
C ILE A 81 -12.63 0.15 6.59
N ILE A 82 -12.44 -1.15 6.86
CA ILE A 82 -13.45 -2.18 6.60
C ILE A 82 -14.73 -1.93 7.39
N GLU A 83 -14.63 -1.61 8.68
CA GLU A 83 -15.78 -1.31 9.53
C GLU A 83 -16.59 -0.11 9.02
N LYS A 84 -15.93 0.91 8.43
CA LYS A 84 -16.59 2.15 8.00
C LYS A 84 -17.01 2.16 6.53
N LYS A 85 -16.28 1.47 5.66
CA LYS A 85 -16.40 1.56 4.19
C LYS A 85 -16.63 0.21 3.53
N GLY A 86 -16.38 -0.89 4.25
CA GLY A 86 -16.49 -2.26 3.74
C GLY A 86 -15.18 -2.78 3.15
N GLU A 87 -15.13 -4.10 2.94
CA GLU A 87 -13.98 -4.80 2.39
C GLU A 87 -13.65 -4.36 0.96
N CYS A 88 -14.68 -4.06 0.15
CA CYS A 88 -14.51 -3.60 -1.23
C CYS A 88 -13.65 -2.33 -1.35
N GLU A 89 -13.65 -1.46 -0.33
CA GLU A 89 -12.82 -0.26 -0.32
C GLU A 89 -11.33 -0.65 -0.24
N VAL A 90 -10.99 -1.58 0.65
CA VAL A 90 -9.62 -2.08 0.78
C VAL A 90 -9.18 -2.82 -0.48
N GLU A 91 -10.05 -3.66 -1.05
CA GLU A 91 -9.81 -4.33 -2.34
C GLU A 91 -9.50 -3.33 -3.46
N THR A 92 -10.25 -2.22 -3.50
CA THR A 92 -10.04 -1.15 -4.49
C THR A 92 -8.69 -0.46 -4.28
N ILE A 93 -8.33 -0.11 -3.03
CA ILE A 93 -7.03 0.50 -2.72
C ILE A 93 -5.87 -0.40 -3.16
N ILE A 94 -5.96 -1.71 -2.84
CA ILE A 94 -4.91 -2.69 -3.18
C ILE A 94 -4.81 -2.87 -4.69
N LYS A 95 -5.94 -2.94 -5.39
CA LYS A 95 -5.98 -3.04 -6.85
C LYS A 95 -5.33 -1.82 -7.51
N ASP A 96 -5.73 -0.61 -7.12
CA ASP A 96 -5.18 0.63 -7.67
C ASP A 96 -3.67 0.74 -7.38
N PHE A 97 -3.23 0.31 -6.20
CA PHE A 97 -1.81 0.27 -5.84
C PHE A 97 -1.02 -0.71 -6.72
N ARG A 98 -1.58 -1.90 -6.95
CA ARG A 98 -0.97 -2.92 -7.82
C ARG A 98 -0.86 -2.41 -9.27
N GLU A 99 -1.92 -1.83 -9.81
CA GLU A 99 -1.92 -1.27 -11.16
C GLU A 99 -0.87 -0.16 -11.29
N LEU A 100 -0.81 0.75 -10.31
CA LEU A 100 0.21 1.80 -10.28
C LEU A 100 1.64 1.24 -10.24
N ILE A 101 1.94 0.24 -9.40
CA ILE A 101 3.27 -0.39 -9.37
C ILE A 101 3.64 -0.97 -10.74
N LEU A 102 2.69 -1.59 -11.44
CA LEU A 102 2.92 -2.16 -12.78
C LEU A 102 3.24 -1.10 -13.82
N GLU A 103 2.63 0.09 -13.73
CA GLU A 103 2.91 1.22 -14.62
C GLU A 103 4.26 1.90 -14.32
N LEU A 104 4.69 1.84 -13.06
CA LEU A 104 5.94 2.46 -12.60
C LEU A 104 7.18 1.61 -12.91
N SER A 105 7.03 0.28 -12.89
CA SER A 105 8.08 -0.71 -13.19
C SER A 105 8.56 -0.67 -14.65
#